data_AF-A0A165PG29-F1
#
_entry.id   AF-A0A165PG29-F1
#
_cell.length_a   1.000
_cell.length_b   1.000
_cell.length_c   1.000
_cell.angle_alpha   90.00
_cell.angle_beta   90.00
_cell.angle_gamma   90.00
#
_symmetry.space_group_name_H-M   'P 1'
#
loop_
_entity.id
_entity.type
_entity.pdbx_description
1 polymer ?
#
loop_
_entity_poly.entity_id
_entity_poly.type
_entity_poly.pdbx_seq_one_letter_code
_entity_poly.pdbx_strand_id
1 'polypeptide(L)'
;MDDGTTFTYSNQFGGYWYYDPENPLTNYACAQSWTPPINETFQYGTDNIRGVNLGGWLVPEPVSHIRTRFFGPAPALFEPFVNTTYPAVDEWTLSYNLMNETSQGGLSGVMTNHYETFITEQDFAEIAGAGLNHVRIPLGYWAIETWAGEPFLEHVSWTYFLKAIEWARKYGLRINLDFHALPGSQNGWNHSGKLGTVNVLYGPMGLANAQRSLGYIRILAEFISQPQYSNVVTIFGITNEPMGTTMGQDQLASYYVEAYDIIRTASGIGEGNGPYVLYHDGFFGVAQWAGFLTGADRIAIDDHPYVCFEGQSATPYSQRLTVPCSSWGAMFNDSMTAFGLTTAGEFSNAINDCGLWVNGVGDGTRFEGTYDGYAYTGDCTPWIDYQNWDDAFKQSIEQWALASMSALQNWFFWTWKIGNSTVTGKVEAPQWSYQLGLQGGWMPTDPRQADGVCTPTAEFDAPLSAWQTGGQGAGNTAGSAAAQYPWPPATISNPGFVSAAADLPTYTPTGGQVTLAAPTFTAASTTVSASVGSGWENAKDTVQKYTAIQTCEYLFPWVGPTAPPAPLCGNTNGRRDDGEEEAYAFPAPTPPPAGSS
;
A
#
# COMPACT_ATOMS: atom_id res chain seq x y z
N MET A 1 -20.51 14.05 11.49
CA MET A 1 -19.10 13.66 11.70
C MET A 1 -18.91 13.36 13.17
N ASP A 2 -18.01 12.45 13.53
CA ASP A 2 -17.77 12.05 14.94
C ASP A 2 -17.24 13.20 15.80
N ASP A 3 -16.58 14.18 15.19
CA ASP A 3 -16.08 15.40 15.83
C ASP A 3 -17.16 16.49 16.03
N GLY A 4 -18.41 16.18 15.68
CA GLY A 4 -19.55 17.10 15.77
C GLY A 4 -19.67 18.10 14.62
N THR A 5 -18.76 18.08 13.64
CA THR A 5 -18.86 18.91 12.45
C THR A 5 -19.94 18.39 11.48
N THR A 6 -20.40 19.28 10.61
CA THR A 6 -21.43 18.99 9.60
C THR A 6 -20.96 19.48 8.24
N PHE A 7 -21.16 18.68 7.20
CA PHE A 7 -20.94 19.06 5.80
C PHE A 7 -22.14 18.66 4.95
N THR A 8 -22.25 19.24 3.74
CA THR A 8 -23.27 18.84 2.78
C THR A 8 -22.68 17.82 1.82
N TYR A 9 -23.19 16.59 1.85
CA TYR A 9 -22.85 15.59 0.84
C TYR A 9 -23.44 15.99 -0.52
N SER A 10 -22.58 16.06 -1.53
CA SER A 10 -22.95 16.37 -2.91
C SER A 10 -22.47 15.25 -3.82
N ASN A 11 -23.40 14.65 -4.56
CA ASN A 11 -23.11 13.62 -5.55
C ASN A 11 -24.03 13.83 -6.76
N GLN A 12 -23.45 14.28 -7.86
CA GLN A 12 -24.17 14.58 -9.10
C GLN A 12 -24.43 13.33 -9.97
N PHE A 13 -24.00 12.16 -9.51
CA PHE A 13 -23.94 10.92 -10.26
C PHE A 13 -24.99 9.88 -9.86
N GLY A 14 -25.98 10.31 -9.05
CA GLY A 14 -27.10 9.46 -8.63
C GLY A 14 -26.76 8.47 -7.52
N GLY A 15 -25.61 8.60 -6.87
CA GLY A 15 -25.26 7.84 -5.67
C GLY A 15 -26.00 8.34 -4.43
N TYR A 16 -26.12 7.49 -3.42
CA TYR A 16 -26.72 7.81 -2.13
C TYR A 16 -25.95 7.15 -0.99
N TRP A 17 -25.78 7.89 0.10
CA TRP A 17 -25.16 7.39 1.33
C TRP A 17 -26.20 6.68 2.21
N TYR A 18 -25.74 5.77 3.06
CA TYR A 18 -26.58 5.08 4.04
C TYR A 18 -25.83 4.89 5.35
N TYR A 19 -26.45 5.23 6.48
CA TYR A 19 -25.95 4.91 7.80
C TYR A 19 -27.11 4.75 8.76
N ASP A 20 -27.14 3.62 9.45
CA ASP A 20 -28.08 3.33 10.54
C ASP A 20 -27.26 3.05 11.81
N PRO A 21 -27.28 3.94 12.82
CA PRO A 21 -26.57 3.72 14.08
C PRO A 21 -26.98 2.44 14.82
N GLU A 22 -28.19 1.92 14.59
CA GLU A 22 -28.65 0.66 15.20
C GLU A 22 -28.14 -0.57 14.43
N ASN A 23 -27.82 -0.39 13.14
CA ASN A 23 -27.31 -1.41 12.21
C ASN A 23 -26.16 -0.87 11.34
N PRO A 24 -25.00 -0.51 11.94
CA PRO A 24 -23.94 0.23 11.26
C PRO A 24 -23.19 -0.59 10.19
N LEU A 25 -23.40 -1.90 10.16
CA LEU A 25 -22.78 -2.84 9.21
C LEU A 25 -23.65 -3.16 7.99
N THR A 26 -24.68 -2.37 7.72
CA THR A 26 -25.55 -2.51 6.54
C THR A 26 -24.84 -2.05 5.25
N ASN A 27 -25.15 -2.72 4.13
CA ASN A 27 -24.45 -2.56 2.84
C ASN A 27 -25.28 -1.84 1.78
N TYR A 28 -26.13 -0.88 2.17
CA TYR A 28 -27.12 -0.33 1.23
C TYR A 28 -26.64 0.86 0.41
N ALA A 29 -25.53 1.50 0.76
CA ALA A 29 -25.04 2.68 0.06
C ALA A 29 -24.58 2.35 -1.37
N CYS A 30 -24.67 3.36 -2.23
CA CYS A 30 -24.32 3.28 -3.64
C CYS A 30 -23.51 4.52 -4.01
N ALA A 31 -22.27 4.35 -4.45
CA ALA A 31 -21.39 5.48 -4.73
C ALA A 31 -21.88 6.30 -5.95
N GLN A 32 -22.36 5.64 -7.02
CA GLN A 32 -22.91 6.28 -8.22
C GLN A 32 -23.93 5.37 -8.89
N SER A 33 -24.79 5.92 -9.75
CA SER A 33 -25.82 5.15 -10.49
C SER A 33 -25.29 4.04 -11.42
N TRP A 34 -24.01 4.06 -11.76
CA TRP A 34 -23.35 3.02 -12.57
C TRP A 34 -22.43 2.10 -11.74
N THR A 35 -22.36 2.29 -10.43
CA THR A 35 -21.61 1.44 -9.52
C THR A 35 -22.62 0.66 -8.68
N PRO A 36 -22.60 -0.68 -8.68
CA PRO A 36 -23.55 -1.45 -7.89
C PRO A 36 -23.42 -1.09 -6.39
N PRO A 37 -24.55 -0.98 -5.67
CA PRO A 37 -24.55 -0.84 -4.21
C PRO A 37 -23.69 -1.92 -3.53
N ILE A 38 -23.26 -1.70 -2.29
CA ILE A 38 -22.32 -2.62 -1.60
C ILE A 38 -22.94 -4.02 -1.38
N ASN A 39 -24.26 -4.14 -1.28
CA ASN A 39 -24.96 -5.41 -1.16
C ASN A 39 -25.18 -6.14 -2.49
N GLU A 40 -24.66 -5.59 -3.60
CA GLU A 40 -24.67 -6.20 -4.93
C GLU A 40 -23.23 -6.45 -5.41
N THR A 41 -23.07 -7.44 -6.30
CA THR A 41 -21.76 -7.83 -6.84
C THR A 41 -21.23 -6.75 -7.80
N PHE A 42 -20.02 -6.24 -7.52
CA PHE A 42 -19.21 -5.51 -8.50
C PHE A 42 -18.59 -6.50 -9.49
N GLN A 43 -18.88 -6.35 -10.77
CA GLN A 43 -18.48 -7.30 -11.81
C GLN A 43 -17.07 -6.99 -12.28
N TYR A 44 -16.05 -7.42 -11.53
CA TYR A 44 -14.64 -7.22 -11.90
C TYR A 44 -14.35 -7.74 -13.32
N GLY A 45 -13.68 -6.89 -14.12
CA GLY A 45 -13.42 -7.13 -15.54
C GLY A 45 -14.59 -6.82 -16.48
N THR A 46 -15.70 -6.30 -15.96
CA THR A 46 -16.77 -5.65 -16.75
C THR A 46 -16.99 -4.23 -16.24
N ASP A 47 -17.12 -4.08 -14.93
CA ASP A 47 -17.10 -2.79 -14.25
C ASP A 47 -15.65 -2.33 -14.06
N ASN A 48 -15.39 -1.05 -14.32
CA ASN A 48 -14.06 -0.45 -14.18
C ASN A 48 -13.83 0.07 -12.76
N ILE A 49 -12.68 -0.28 -12.19
CA ILE A 49 -12.18 0.32 -10.95
C ILE A 49 -11.74 1.75 -11.25
N ARG A 50 -12.35 2.71 -10.56
CA ARG A 50 -11.99 4.13 -10.58
C ARG A 50 -11.74 4.58 -9.17
N GLY A 51 -10.47 4.54 -8.76
CA GLY A 51 -10.10 4.76 -7.38
C GLY A 51 -9.00 5.79 -7.19
N VAL A 52 -8.77 6.09 -5.92
CA VAL A 52 -7.64 6.89 -5.44
C VAL A 52 -6.95 6.14 -4.32
N ASN A 53 -5.65 6.34 -4.20
CA ASN A 53 -4.91 5.93 -3.01
C ASN A 53 -5.19 6.90 -1.86
N LEU A 54 -5.17 6.39 -0.63
CA LEU A 54 -5.11 7.19 0.60
C LEU A 54 -3.68 7.16 1.15
N GLY A 55 -2.71 7.44 0.27
CA GLY A 55 -1.28 7.45 0.59
C GLY A 55 -0.93 8.47 1.69
N GLY A 56 0.17 8.23 2.41
CA GLY A 56 0.64 9.02 3.55
C GLY A 56 -0.33 9.17 4.73
N TRP A 57 -1.44 8.42 4.76
CA TRP A 57 -2.35 8.40 5.90
C TRP A 57 -1.88 7.42 6.97
N LEU A 58 -2.08 6.10 6.77
CA LEU A 58 -1.75 5.05 7.75
C LEU A 58 -0.32 4.53 7.63
N VAL A 59 0.36 4.91 6.54
CA VAL A 59 1.81 4.81 6.35
C VAL A 59 2.29 6.19 5.92
N PRO A 60 2.64 7.09 6.86
CA PRO A 60 3.17 8.40 6.52
C PRO A 60 4.47 8.34 5.72
N GLU A 61 4.56 9.23 4.74
CA GLU A 61 5.69 9.26 3.83
C GLU A 61 6.25 10.70 3.74
N PRO A 62 7.54 10.91 4.09
CA PRO A 62 8.26 12.19 3.89
C PRO A 62 8.65 12.41 2.44
N VAL A 63 8.69 11.30 1.71
CA VAL A 63 9.40 11.01 0.46
C VAL A 63 10.91 10.64 0.59
N SER A 64 11.40 9.78 -0.31
CA SER A 64 12.42 8.70 -0.16
C SER A 64 13.93 9.04 -0.09
N HIS A 65 14.83 8.07 -0.28
CA HIS A 65 16.23 8.29 -0.71
C HIS A 65 16.74 7.01 -1.38
N ILE A 66 17.73 7.14 -2.27
CA ILE A 66 18.41 6.11 -3.08
C ILE A 66 17.81 5.82 -4.47
N ARG A 67 18.72 5.53 -5.42
CA ARG A 67 18.73 5.73 -6.89
C ARG A 67 17.51 5.41 -7.76
N THR A 68 16.36 5.03 -7.25
CA THR A 68 15.12 4.81 -8.01
C THR A 68 13.89 4.98 -7.12
N ARG A 69 13.15 6.09 -7.35
CA ARG A 69 11.68 6.32 -7.24
C ARG A 69 10.96 6.40 -5.87
N PHE A 70 9.90 7.23 -5.93
CA PHE A 70 8.62 7.27 -5.20
C PHE A 70 8.37 8.26 -4.05
N PHE A 71 7.11 8.74 -4.04
CA PHE A 71 6.53 9.98 -3.50
C PHE A 71 5.70 9.78 -2.22
N GLY A 72 5.77 10.70 -1.26
CA GLY A 72 4.97 10.74 -0.02
C GLY A 72 4.12 12.01 0.21
N PRO A 73 2.87 11.90 0.67
CA PRO A 73 1.92 13.03 0.67
C PRO A 73 1.81 13.84 1.98
N ALA A 74 2.66 13.60 2.99
CA ALA A 74 2.53 14.21 4.31
C ALA A 74 3.77 15.01 4.77
N PRO A 75 4.26 16.01 4.00
CA PRO A 75 5.53 16.69 4.30
C PRO A 75 5.56 17.38 5.67
N ALA A 76 4.40 17.88 6.13
CA ALA A 76 4.25 18.58 7.41
C ALA A 76 4.71 17.76 8.64
N LEU A 77 4.63 16.43 8.58
CA LEU A 77 5.09 15.56 9.67
C LEU A 77 6.62 15.55 9.81
N PHE A 78 7.34 15.77 8.71
CA PHE A 78 8.77 15.54 8.61
C PHE A 78 9.59 16.83 8.66
N GLU A 79 9.04 17.94 8.14
CA GLU A 79 9.66 19.27 8.15
C GLU A 79 10.23 19.71 9.50
N PRO A 80 9.60 19.45 10.67
CA PRO A 80 10.19 19.79 11.96
C PRO A 80 11.52 19.08 12.25
N PHE A 81 11.75 17.93 11.63
CA PHE A 81 12.85 17.03 11.94
C PHE A 81 13.94 16.96 10.86
N VAL A 82 13.81 17.67 9.74
CA VAL A 82 14.79 17.56 8.63
C VAL A 82 16.18 18.10 8.95
N ASN A 83 16.29 19.00 9.93
CA ASN A 83 17.56 19.62 10.35
C ASN A 83 18.07 19.07 11.69
N THR A 84 17.54 17.95 12.18
CA THR A 84 18.03 17.31 13.40
C THR A 84 19.28 16.47 13.11
N THR A 85 19.94 15.98 14.18
CA THR A 85 21.08 15.05 14.06
C THR A 85 20.68 13.72 13.41
N TYR A 86 19.39 13.38 13.44
CA TYR A 86 18.84 12.17 12.83
C TYR A 86 17.62 12.55 11.98
N PRO A 87 17.83 13.08 10.76
CA PRO A 87 16.75 13.61 9.93
C PRO A 87 15.65 12.59 9.69
N ALA A 88 14.39 13.04 9.76
CA ALA A 88 13.25 12.20 9.44
C ALA A 88 13.11 12.03 7.91
N VAL A 89 13.50 10.86 7.41
CA VAL A 89 13.51 10.47 5.97
C VAL A 89 12.58 9.29 5.66
N ASP A 90 11.94 8.73 6.69
CA ASP A 90 10.94 7.66 6.66
C ASP A 90 10.15 7.66 7.98
N GLU A 91 9.13 6.83 8.12
CA GLU A 91 8.37 6.74 9.37
C GLU A 91 9.21 6.18 10.53
N TRP A 92 10.22 5.36 10.27
CA TRP A 92 11.14 4.86 11.30
C TRP A 92 11.88 6.00 12.02
N THR A 93 12.53 6.86 11.24
CA THR A 93 13.31 8.01 11.71
C THR A 93 12.39 9.09 12.28
N LEU A 94 11.21 9.30 11.69
CA LEU A 94 10.17 10.16 12.28
C LEU A 94 9.76 9.65 13.66
N SER A 95 9.43 8.37 13.77
CA SER A 95 8.95 7.80 15.03
C SER A 95 10.02 7.86 16.12
N TYR A 96 11.28 7.59 15.76
CA TYR A 96 12.41 7.78 16.67
C TYR A 96 12.53 9.23 17.16
N ASN A 97 12.41 10.22 16.27
CA ASN A 97 12.44 11.63 16.67
C ASN A 97 11.27 11.97 17.59
N LEU A 98 10.06 11.50 17.29
CA LEU A 98 8.85 11.74 18.09
C LEU A 98 8.86 11.04 19.45
N MET A 99 9.55 9.90 19.60
CA MET A 99 9.79 9.30 20.91
C MET A 99 10.68 10.18 21.79
N ASN A 100 11.57 10.97 21.20
CA ASN A 100 12.48 11.89 21.89
C ASN A 100 11.92 13.32 22.05
N GLU A 101 10.91 13.71 21.26
CA GLU A 101 10.25 15.02 21.31
C GLU A 101 8.85 14.92 21.93
N THR A 102 8.72 15.18 23.22
CA THR A 102 7.49 14.92 23.99
C THR A 102 6.50 16.09 24.05
N SER A 103 6.84 17.26 23.50
CA SER A 103 6.03 18.49 23.65
C SER A 103 4.61 18.41 23.07
N GLN A 104 4.38 17.55 22.07
CA GLN A 104 3.07 17.31 21.44
C GLN A 104 2.49 15.93 21.76
N GLY A 105 2.81 15.38 22.93
CA GLY A 105 2.39 14.02 23.31
C GLY A 105 3.25 12.92 22.70
N GLY A 106 4.42 13.28 22.15
CA GLY A 106 5.38 12.35 21.55
C GLY A 106 4.82 11.60 20.34
N LEU A 107 5.36 10.40 20.11
CA LEU A 107 4.93 9.49 19.04
C LEU A 107 3.41 9.28 19.02
N SER A 108 2.84 8.94 20.17
CA SER A 108 1.40 8.67 20.29
C SER A 108 0.56 9.91 19.94
N GLY A 109 0.88 11.07 20.52
CA GLY A 109 0.11 12.30 20.29
C GLY A 109 0.15 12.77 18.84
N VAL A 110 1.35 12.86 18.24
CA VAL A 110 1.52 13.39 16.88
C VAL A 110 0.93 12.44 15.82
N MET A 111 1.22 11.15 15.91
CA MET A 111 0.74 10.18 14.93
C MET A 111 -0.78 9.98 15.02
N THR A 112 -1.35 9.94 16.23
CA THR A 112 -2.81 9.85 16.40
C THR A 112 -3.49 11.08 15.80
N ASN A 113 -2.96 12.29 16.06
CA ASN A 113 -3.50 13.51 15.46
C ASN A 113 -3.42 13.50 13.92
N HIS A 114 -2.33 12.98 13.34
CA HIS A 114 -2.23 12.80 11.89
C HIS A 114 -3.30 11.86 11.36
N TYR A 115 -3.45 10.68 11.97
CA TYR A 115 -4.47 9.73 11.55
C TYR A 115 -5.91 10.29 11.69
N GLU A 116 -6.16 11.16 12.67
CA GLU A 116 -7.46 11.81 12.87
C GLU A 116 -7.80 12.89 11.85
N THR A 117 -6.78 13.63 11.40
CA THR A 117 -7.00 14.90 10.68
C THR A 117 -6.56 14.84 9.23
N PHE A 118 -5.66 13.93 8.88
CA PHE A 118 -5.15 13.84 7.51
C PHE A 118 -6.21 13.27 6.57
N ILE A 119 -6.83 12.12 6.84
CA ILE A 119 -7.99 11.64 6.07
C ILE A 119 -9.18 11.50 7.01
N THR A 120 -10.31 12.03 6.57
CA THR A 120 -11.54 12.13 7.35
C THR A 120 -12.72 11.51 6.62
N GLU A 121 -13.86 11.37 7.29
CA GLU A 121 -15.11 10.94 6.64
C GLU A 121 -15.49 11.84 5.45
N GLN A 122 -15.17 13.14 5.52
CA GLN A 122 -15.48 14.09 4.45
C GLN A 122 -14.71 13.74 3.17
N ASP A 123 -13.47 13.26 3.28
CA ASP A 123 -12.68 12.80 2.14
C ASP A 123 -13.38 11.64 1.42
N PHE A 124 -13.92 10.65 2.15
CA PHE A 124 -14.67 9.54 1.55
C PHE A 124 -15.94 10.01 0.84
N ALA A 125 -16.64 10.98 1.44
CA ALA A 125 -17.82 11.59 0.85
C ALA A 125 -17.49 12.35 -0.45
N GLU A 126 -16.37 13.08 -0.47
CA GLU A 126 -15.87 13.80 -1.65
C GLU A 126 -15.37 12.85 -2.73
N ILE A 127 -14.69 11.75 -2.38
CA ILE A 127 -14.27 10.69 -3.31
C ILE A 127 -15.48 10.10 -4.03
N ALA A 128 -16.52 9.71 -3.29
CA ALA A 128 -17.76 9.22 -3.89
C ALA A 128 -18.44 10.30 -4.77
N GLY A 129 -18.47 11.55 -4.28
CA GLY A 129 -19.00 12.71 -5.00
C GLY A 129 -18.24 13.06 -6.29
N ALA A 130 -16.96 12.71 -6.39
CA ALA A 130 -16.12 12.83 -7.58
C ALA A 130 -16.35 11.71 -8.62
N GLY A 131 -17.28 10.79 -8.36
CA GLY A 131 -17.61 9.71 -9.30
C GLY A 131 -16.69 8.49 -9.18
N LEU A 132 -15.89 8.41 -8.12
CA LEU A 132 -14.98 7.29 -7.83
C LEU A 132 -15.67 6.20 -7.02
N ASN A 133 -15.30 4.94 -7.24
CA ASN A 133 -15.97 3.77 -6.66
C ASN A 133 -15.08 2.93 -5.73
N HIS A 134 -13.77 3.19 -5.71
CA HIS A 134 -12.83 2.47 -4.87
C HIS A 134 -11.83 3.41 -4.16
N VAL A 135 -11.28 2.94 -3.04
CA VAL A 135 -10.08 3.50 -2.41
C VAL A 135 -9.04 2.41 -2.18
N ARG A 136 -7.76 2.70 -2.41
CA ARG A 136 -6.63 1.84 -2.03
C ARG A 136 -5.99 2.41 -0.77
N ILE A 137 -5.85 1.59 0.27
CA ILE A 137 -5.42 2.04 1.60
C ILE A 137 -4.13 1.31 1.99
N PRO A 138 -2.98 1.98 1.89
CA PRO A 138 -1.72 1.50 2.44
C PRO A 138 -1.82 1.24 3.94
N LEU A 139 -1.37 0.06 4.40
CA LEU A 139 -1.32 -0.30 5.81
C LEU A 139 0.03 -0.96 6.14
N GLY A 140 0.72 -0.44 7.15
CA GLY A 140 1.98 -1.02 7.64
C GLY A 140 1.77 -2.11 8.69
N TYR A 141 2.75 -2.99 8.85
CA TYR A 141 2.66 -4.12 9.78
C TYR A 141 2.48 -3.71 11.25
N TRP A 142 2.88 -2.49 11.62
CA TRP A 142 2.66 -1.93 12.97
C TRP A 142 1.18 -1.73 13.31
N ALA A 143 0.28 -1.79 12.34
CA ALA A 143 -1.16 -1.91 12.59
C ALA A 143 -1.51 -3.20 13.39
N ILE A 144 -0.67 -4.23 13.29
CA ILE A 144 -0.86 -5.53 13.96
C ILE A 144 0.02 -5.65 15.19
N GLU A 145 1.33 -5.38 15.07
CA GLU A 145 2.23 -5.34 16.23
C GLU A 145 3.61 -4.75 15.86
N THR A 146 4.43 -4.47 16.87
CA THR A 146 5.87 -4.18 16.73
C THR A 146 6.71 -5.13 17.57
N TRP A 147 7.97 -5.36 17.16
CA TRP A 147 8.96 -6.12 17.93
C TRP A 147 10.02 -5.18 18.52
N ALA A 148 10.78 -5.69 19.48
CA ALA A 148 11.83 -4.92 20.15
C ALA A 148 12.79 -4.24 19.13
N GLY A 149 13.00 -2.93 19.31
CA GLY A 149 13.83 -2.11 18.43
C GLY A 149 13.08 -1.45 17.27
N GLU A 150 11.80 -1.76 17.06
CA GLU A 150 10.96 -1.11 16.05
C GLU A 150 10.24 0.09 16.65
N PRO A 151 10.45 1.32 16.14
CA PRO A 151 9.99 2.54 16.80
C PRO A 151 8.55 2.93 16.45
N PHE A 152 7.80 2.12 15.70
CA PHE A 152 6.48 2.49 15.19
C PHE A 152 5.39 2.54 16.27
N LEU A 153 4.34 3.33 16.00
CA LEU A 153 3.16 3.37 16.86
C LEU A 153 2.26 2.15 16.61
N GLU A 154 2.38 1.17 17.49
CA GLU A 154 1.65 -0.10 17.44
C GLU A 154 0.12 0.07 17.54
N HIS A 155 -0.64 -0.70 16.76
CA HIS A 155 -2.11 -0.84 16.79
C HIS A 155 -2.97 0.38 16.44
N VAL A 156 -2.43 1.60 16.51
CA VAL A 156 -3.26 2.81 16.38
C VAL A 156 -3.78 2.97 14.95
N SER A 157 -2.95 2.75 13.92
CA SER A 157 -3.38 2.85 12.52
C SER A 157 -4.52 1.89 12.16
N TRP A 158 -4.59 0.72 12.81
CA TRP A 158 -5.72 -0.22 12.65
C TRP A 158 -7.06 0.39 13.06
N THR A 159 -7.09 1.21 14.11
CA THR A 159 -8.31 1.89 14.56
C THR A 159 -8.87 2.81 13.48
N TYR A 160 -7.99 3.46 12.70
CA TYR A 160 -8.40 4.35 11.61
C TYR A 160 -8.73 3.59 10.33
N PHE A 161 -8.11 2.42 10.10
CA PHE A 161 -8.56 1.52 9.05
C PHE A 161 -10.01 1.04 9.28
N LEU A 162 -10.40 0.76 10.52
CA LEU A 162 -11.80 0.43 10.85
C LEU A 162 -12.76 1.60 10.55
N LYS A 163 -12.35 2.84 10.83
CA LYS A 163 -13.10 4.04 10.43
C LYS A 163 -13.22 4.15 8.90
N ALA A 164 -12.14 3.83 8.17
CA ALA A 164 -12.16 3.80 6.71
C ALA A 164 -13.19 2.79 6.17
N ILE A 165 -13.31 1.60 6.76
CA ILE A 165 -14.34 0.62 6.40
C ILE A 165 -15.75 1.19 6.63
N GLU A 166 -15.97 1.87 7.75
CA GLU A 166 -17.25 2.51 8.05
C GLU A 166 -17.60 3.60 7.02
N TRP A 167 -16.64 4.50 6.73
CA TRP A 167 -16.85 5.58 5.78
C TRP A 167 -17.04 5.06 4.35
N ALA A 168 -16.24 4.07 3.93
CA ALA A 168 -16.39 3.42 2.64
C ALA A 168 -17.78 2.81 2.48
N ARG A 169 -18.22 2.04 3.48
CA ARG A 169 -19.57 1.47 3.54
C ARG A 169 -20.65 2.53 3.46
N LYS A 170 -20.49 3.62 4.20
CA LYS A 170 -21.48 4.71 4.28
C LYS A 170 -21.70 5.41 2.94
N TYR A 171 -20.63 5.60 2.16
CA TYR A 171 -20.68 6.30 0.87
C TYR A 171 -20.67 5.36 -0.35
N GLY A 172 -20.73 4.04 -0.13
CA GLY A 172 -20.83 3.04 -1.20
C GLY A 172 -19.51 2.74 -1.92
N LEU A 173 -18.37 3.05 -1.31
CA LEU A 173 -17.03 2.78 -1.81
C LEU A 173 -16.55 1.38 -1.40
N ARG A 174 -15.75 0.75 -2.25
CA ARG A 174 -15.03 -0.51 -1.95
C ARG A 174 -13.55 -0.22 -1.67
N ILE A 175 -12.90 -1.11 -0.93
CA ILE A 175 -11.54 -0.95 -0.43
C ILE A 175 -10.63 -2.02 -1.06
N ASN A 176 -9.52 -1.55 -1.61
CA ASN A 176 -8.29 -2.32 -1.78
C ASN A 176 -7.42 -2.10 -0.53
N LEU A 177 -7.35 -3.09 0.36
CA LEU A 177 -6.41 -3.06 1.48
C LEU A 177 -5.03 -3.43 0.91
N ASP A 178 -4.05 -2.54 1.05
CA ASP A 178 -2.71 -2.79 0.55
C ASP A 178 -1.73 -2.96 1.72
N PHE A 179 -1.13 -4.15 1.83
CA PHE A 179 -0.12 -4.42 2.85
C PHE A 179 1.21 -3.79 2.45
N HIS A 180 1.33 -2.51 2.78
CA HIS A 180 2.25 -1.60 2.14
C HIS A 180 3.67 -1.64 2.69
N ALA A 181 3.82 -2.03 3.97
CA ALA A 181 5.11 -2.12 4.64
C ALA A 181 5.28 -3.44 5.38
N LEU A 182 6.22 -4.26 4.91
CA LEU A 182 6.57 -5.54 5.52
C LEU A 182 7.71 -5.40 6.55
N PRO A 183 7.76 -6.26 7.59
CA PRO A 183 8.93 -6.36 8.46
C PRO A 183 10.19 -6.65 7.66
N GLY A 184 11.28 -5.91 7.91
CA GLY A 184 12.53 -6.01 7.15
C GLY A 184 12.57 -5.21 5.84
N SER A 185 11.46 -4.61 5.41
CA SER A 185 11.28 -3.91 4.13
C SER A 185 11.43 -4.80 2.88
N GLN A 186 10.45 -4.69 1.99
CA GLN A 186 10.38 -5.40 0.72
C GLN A 186 11.03 -4.65 -0.44
N ASN A 187 11.37 -3.37 -0.28
CA ASN A 187 11.97 -2.57 -1.35
C ASN A 187 13.11 -1.64 -0.93
N GLY A 188 13.32 -1.47 0.38
CA GLY A 188 14.32 -0.57 0.93
C GLY A 188 13.95 0.91 0.79
N TRP A 189 12.74 1.22 0.31
CA TRP A 189 12.25 2.58 0.13
C TRP A 189 11.53 3.08 1.39
N ASN A 190 11.46 4.39 1.56
CA ASN A 190 10.91 5.01 2.77
C ASN A 190 9.45 4.62 3.06
N HIS A 191 8.64 4.42 2.02
CA HIS A 191 7.22 4.05 2.15
C HIS A 191 7.01 2.61 2.59
N SER A 192 8.07 1.80 2.67
CA SER A 192 8.04 0.51 3.37
C SER A 192 8.28 0.67 4.88
N GLY A 193 8.20 1.92 5.38
CA GLY A 193 8.37 2.31 6.78
C GLY A 193 9.82 2.59 7.18
N LYS A 194 10.80 1.93 6.55
CA LYS A 194 12.22 2.14 6.83
C LYS A 194 13.08 2.07 5.56
N LEU A 195 13.70 3.19 5.25
CA LEU A 195 14.68 3.33 4.21
C LEU A 195 15.94 2.49 4.48
N GLY A 196 16.48 1.91 3.41
CA GLY A 196 17.77 1.23 3.43
C GLY A 196 17.78 -0.01 2.55
N THR A 197 17.87 -1.18 3.17
CA THR A 197 18.06 -2.45 2.46
C THR A 197 16.80 -3.31 2.53
N VAL A 198 16.54 -4.06 1.46
CA VAL A 198 15.55 -5.13 1.44
C VAL A 198 16.00 -6.25 2.39
N ASN A 199 15.12 -6.74 3.26
CA ASN A 199 15.40 -7.91 4.10
C ASN A 199 14.24 -8.91 4.10
N VAL A 200 13.29 -8.78 3.18
CA VAL A 200 12.27 -9.79 2.89
C VAL A 200 12.77 -10.62 1.70
N LEU A 201 12.79 -11.95 1.83
CA LEU A 201 13.28 -12.87 0.79
C LEU A 201 14.71 -12.57 0.28
N TYR A 202 15.49 -11.82 1.06
CA TYR A 202 16.85 -11.40 0.75
C TYR A 202 17.67 -11.28 2.03
N GLY A 203 18.93 -11.72 1.99
CA GLY A 203 19.81 -11.64 3.14
C GLY A 203 19.53 -12.67 4.24
N PRO A 204 20.28 -12.60 5.35
CA PRO A 204 20.25 -13.61 6.41
C PRO A 204 18.93 -13.65 7.19
N MET A 205 18.15 -12.55 7.21
CA MET A 205 16.82 -12.50 7.83
C MET A 205 15.67 -12.65 6.82
N GLY A 206 16.00 -12.87 5.54
CA GLY A 206 15.05 -12.91 4.41
C GLY A 206 13.86 -13.83 4.63
N LEU A 207 14.11 -15.06 5.07
CA LEU A 207 13.08 -16.06 5.29
C LEU A 207 12.26 -15.79 6.56
N ALA A 208 12.91 -15.44 7.67
CA ALA A 208 12.24 -15.11 8.93
C ALA A 208 11.28 -13.92 8.77
N ASN A 209 11.73 -12.85 8.10
CA ASN A 209 10.89 -11.69 7.82
C ASN A 209 9.70 -12.03 6.92
N ALA A 210 9.91 -12.88 5.91
CA ALA A 210 8.83 -13.35 5.05
C ALA A 210 7.82 -14.25 5.80
N GLN A 211 8.28 -15.11 6.73
CA GLN A 211 7.38 -15.88 7.59
C GLN A 211 6.54 -14.99 8.52
N ARG A 212 7.16 -13.94 9.08
CA ARG A 212 6.46 -12.96 9.90
C ARG A 212 5.38 -12.22 9.10
N SER A 213 5.69 -11.77 7.87
CA SER A 213 4.70 -11.11 7.02
C SER A 213 3.57 -12.05 6.57
N LEU A 214 3.83 -13.32 6.27
CA LEU A 214 2.78 -14.31 5.98
C LEU A 214 1.85 -14.54 7.18
N GLY A 215 2.40 -14.53 8.40
CA GLY A 215 1.59 -14.57 9.63
C GLY A 215 0.65 -13.36 9.75
N TYR A 216 1.11 -12.18 9.34
CA TYR A 216 0.29 -10.96 9.31
C TYR A 216 -0.76 -10.97 8.20
N ILE A 217 -0.42 -11.49 7.02
CA ILE A 217 -1.37 -11.74 5.94
C ILE A 217 -2.51 -12.64 6.43
N ARG A 218 -2.21 -13.70 7.19
CA ARG A 218 -3.25 -14.57 7.79
C ARG A 218 -4.18 -13.76 8.70
N ILE A 219 -3.64 -12.98 9.63
CA ILE A 219 -4.43 -12.18 10.59
C ILE A 219 -5.35 -11.21 9.84
N LEU A 220 -4.83 -10.51 8.83
CA LEU A 220 -5.62 -9.59 8.01
C LEU A 220 -6.69 -10.33 7.21
N ALA A 221 -6.33 -11.43 6.55
CA ALA A 221 -7.25 -12.24 5.75
C ALA A 221 -8.41 -12.79 6.59
N GLU A 222 -8.11 -13.30 7.78
CA GLU A 222 -9.09 -13.78 8.75
C GLU A 222 -10.05 -12.67 9.20
N PHE A 223 -9.55 -11.45 9.40
CA PHE A 223 -10.40 -10.33 9.77
C PHE A 223 -11.30 -9.90 8.59
N ILE A 224 -10.72 -9.57 7.44
CA ILE A 224 -11.44 -8.93 6.32
C ILE A 224 -12.38 -9.90 5.57
N SER A 225 -12.19 -11.21 5.73
CA SER A 225 -13.04 -12.21 5.10
C SER A 225 -14.36 -12.44 5.83
N GLN A 226 -14.51 -11.92 7.06
CA GLN A 226 -15.77 -12.06 7.78
C GLN A 226 -16.92 -11.38 7.01
N PRO A 227 -18.16 -11.90 7.08
CA PRO A 227 -19.33 -11.36 6.36
C PRO A 227 -19.60 -9.87 6.61
N GLN A 228 -19.15 -9.36 7.76
CA GLN A 228 -19.22 -7.96 8.15
C GLN A 228 -18.37 -7.06 7.25
N TYR A 229 -17.27 -7.55 6.69
CA TYR A 229 -16.24 -6.75 6.04
C TYR A 229 -16.03 -7.09 4.57
N SER A 230 -16.27 -8.33 4.16
CA SER A 230 -15.91 -8.87 2.84
C SER A 230 -16.56 -8.15 1.66
N ASN A 231 -17.74 -7.54 1.85
CA ASN A 231 -18.41 -6.74 0.81
C ASN A 231 -17.80 -5.33 0.62
N VAL A 232 -17.05 -4.85 1.61
CA VAL A 232 -16.40 -3.52 1.57
C VAL A 232 -14.92 -3.67 1.26
N VAL A 233 -14.21 -4.58 1.93
CA VAL A 233 -12.80 -4.89 1.63
C VAL A 233 -12.78 -6.02 0.61
N THR A 234 -12.79 -5.67 -0.67
CA THR A 234 -12.99 -6.62 -1.77
C THR A 234 -11.68 -7.04 -2.45
N ILE A 235 -10.59 -6.30 -2.22
CA ILE A 235 -9.25 -6.59 -2.75
C ILE A 235 -8.25 -6.51 -1.59
N PHE A 236 -7.31 -7.46 -1.55
CA PHE A 236 -6.21 -7.47 -0.60
C PHE A 236 -4.87 -7.59 -1.35
N GLY A 237 -4.16 -6.47 -1.45
CA GLY A 237 -2.76 -6.38 -1.89
C GLY A 237 -1.84 -6.97 -0.83
N ILE A 238 -1.18 -8.09 -1.14
CA ILE A 238 -0.41 -8.83 -0.13
C ILE A 238 0.99 -8.27 0.14
N THR A 239 1.50 -7.45 -0.78
CA THR A 239 2.74 -6.68 -0.61
C THR A 239 2.79 -5.57 -1.65
N ASN A 240 3.07 -4.35 -1.21
CA ASN A 240 3.34 -3.23 -2.11
C ASN A 240 4.77 -3.33 -2.67
N GLU A 241 4.93 -3.16 -3.98
CA GLU A 241 6.21 -2.90 -4.65
C GLU A 241 7.43 -3.74 -4.17
N PRO A 242 7.35 -5.07 -4.02
CA PRO A 242 8.52 -5.85 -3.66
C PRO A 242 9.59 -5.71 -4.74
N MET A 243 10.84 -5.48 -4.33
CA MET A 243 11.96 -5.31 -5.26
C MET A 243 12.39 -6.67 -5.83
N GLY A 244 11.65 -7.13 -6.85
CA GLY A 244 11.84 -8.44 -7.47
C GLY A 244 13.25 -8.66 -8.02
N THR A 245 13.88 -7.62 -8.57
CA THR A 245 15.29 -7.68 -9.03
C THR A 245 16.29 -7.97 -7.91
N THR A 246 15.92 -7.70 -6.65
CA THR A 246 16.73 -8.04 -5.47
C THR A 246 16.37 -9.41 -4.90
N MET A 247 15.08 -9.75 -4.83
CA MET A 247 14.60 -11.00 -4.22
C MET A 247 14.76 -12.22 -5.12
N GLY A 248 14.57 -12.05 -6.43
CA GLY A 248 14.40 -13.12 -7.41
C GLY A 248 12.93 -13.46 -7.67
N GLN A 249 12.58 -13.70 -8.93
CA GLN A 249 11.19 -13.94 -9.36
C GLN A 249 10.62 -15.24 -8.78
N ASP A 250 11.40 -16.33 -8.77
CA ASP A 250 10.94 -17.61 -8.23
C ASP A 250 10.68 -17.54 -6.71
N GLN A 251 11.52 -16.80 -5.97
CA GLN A 251 11.34 -16.56 -4.54
C GLN A 251 10.07 -15.76 -4.27
N LEU A 252 9.82 -14.73 -5.07
CA LEU A 252 8.61 -13.92 -4.98
C LEU A 252 7.36 -14.74 -5.35
N ALA A 253 7.44 -15.57 -6.40
CA ALA A 253 6.36 -16.47 -6.78
C ALA A 253 6.04 -17.50 -5.69
N SER A 254 7.04 -18.10 -5.03
CA SER A 254 6.84 -18.96 -3.85
C SER A 254 6.11 -18.25 -2.71
N TYR A 255 6.46 -16.99 -2.45
CA TYR A 255 5.77 -16.18 -1.44
C TYR A 255 4.31 -15.88 -1.83
N TYR A 256 4.04 -15.61 -3.11
CA TYR A 256 2.70 -15.37 -3.64
C TYR A 256 1.80 -16.60 -3.59
N VAL A 257 2.34 -17.78 -3.87
CA VAL A 257 1.64 -19.07 -3.72
C VAL A 257 1.28 -19.33 -2.26
N GLU A 258 2.22 -19.16 -1.33
CA GLU A 258 1.95 -19.37 0.10
C GLU A 258 0.91 -18.37 0.64
N ALA A 259 1.03 -17.10 0.28
CA ALA A 259 0.06 -16.08 0.68
C ALA A 259 -1.35 -16.36 0.14
N TYR A 260 -1.46 -16.87 -1.09
CA TYR A 260 -2.73 -17.31 -1.66
C TYR A 260 -3.37 -18.41 -0.81
N ASP A 261 -2.62 -19.47 -0.50
CA ASP A 261 -3.13 -20.61 0.25
C ASP A 261 -3.53 -20.20 1.67
N ILE A 262 -2.79 -19.28 2.30
CA ILE A 262 -3.16 -18.66 3.58
C ILE A 262 -4.49 -17.91 3.46
N ILE A 263 -4.64 -17.04 2.47
CA ILE A 263 -5.87 -16.24 2.30
C ILE A 263 -7.07 -17.13 2.00
N ARG A 264 -6.94 -18.15 1.14
CA ARG A 264 -8.03 -19.08 0.83
C ARG A 264 -8.32 -20.06 1.96
N THR A 265 -7.36 -20.33 2.84
CA THR A 265 -7.62 -21.03 4.11
C THR A 265 -8.52 -20.19 5.01
N ALA A 266 -8.26 -18.90 5.15
CA ALA A 266 -9.10 -17.99 5.95
C ALA A 266 -10.47 -17.74 5.31
N SER A 267 -10.49 -17.44 4.01
CA SER A 267 -11.69 -16.95 3.31
C SER A 267 -12.57 -18.02 2.68
N GLY A 268 -12.00 -19.18 2.32
CA GLY A 268 -12.64 -20.14 1.42
C GLY A 268 -12.48 -19.79 -0.06
N ILE A 269 -13.14 -20.56 -0.93
CA ILE A 269 -13.09 -20.42 -2.40
C ILE A 269 -14.49 -20.16 -2.94
N GLY A 270 -14.57 -19.33 -3.97
CA GLY A 270 -15.77 -19.05 -4.74
C GLY A 270 -16.32 -17.65 -4.49
N GLU A 271 -17.26 -17.22 -5.33
CA GLU A 271 -17.88 -15.91 -5.21
C GLU A 271 -18.43 -15.68 -3.80
N GLY A 272 -18.13 -14.52 -3.22
CA GLY A 272 -18.54 -14.13 -1.86
C GLY A 272 -17.61 -14.60 -0.72
N ASN A 273 -16.60 -15.43 -1.01
CA ASN A 273 -15.69 -15.97 0.02
C ASN A 273 -14.39 -15.14 0.12
N GLY A 274 -14.44 -13.98 0.79
CA GLY A 274 -13.30 -13.07 0.99
C GLY A 274 -12.83 -12.33 -0.27
N PRO A 275 -11.63 -11.72 -0.26
CA PRO A 275 -11.21 -10.76 -1.28
C PRO A 275 -10.59 -11.40 -2.53
N TYR A 276 -10.40 -10.59 -3.57
CA TYR A 276 -9.37 -10.84 -4.58
C TYR A 276 -7.99 -10.76 -3.93
N VAL A 277 -7.11 -11.71 -4.26
CA VAL A 277 -5.70 -11.68 -3.85
C VAL A 277 -4.93 -10.89 -4.90
N LEU A 278 -4.44 -9.70 -4.54
CA LEU A 278 -3.72 -8.81 -5.44
C LEU A 278 -2.21 -8.92 -5.22
N TYR A 279 -1.48 -9.14 -6.30
CA TYR A 279 -0.03 -9.23 -6.34
C TYR A 279 0.55 -8.00 -7.04
N HIS A 280 1.60 -7.38 -6.51
CA HIS A 280 2.38 -6.42 -7.31
C HIS A 280 3.26 -7.19 -8.32
N ASP A 281 3.58 -6.59 -9.47
CA ASP A 281 4.35 -7.25 -10.54
C ASP A 281 5.85 -7.47 -10.22
N GLY A 282 6.31 -7.02 -9.06
CA GLY A 282 7.70 -7.07 -8.60
C GLY A 282 8.70 -6.26 -9.44
N PHE A 283 8.21 -5.32 -10.27
CA PHE A 283 8.94 -4.59 -11.30
C PHE A 283 9.50 -5.48 -12.44
N PHE A 284 8.92 -6.66 -12.64
CA PHE A 284 9.25 -7.53 -13.77
C PHE A 284 8.45 -7.19 -15.04
N GLY A 285 7.40 -6.41 -14.91
CA GLY A 285 6.37 -6.20 -15.93
C GLY A 285 5.30 -7.29 -15.88
N VAL A 286 4.03 -6.89 -15.96
CA VAL A 286 2.86 -7.79 -15.89
C VAL A 286 2.89 -8.96 -16.86
N ALA A 287 3.56 -8.84 -18.01
CA ALA A 287 3.70 -9.91 -19.00
C ALA A 287 4.48 -11.13 -18.46
N GLN A 288 5.38 -10.94 -17.48
CA GLN A 288 6.14 -12.04 -16.86
C GLN A 288 5.28 -12.90 -15.94
N TRP A 289 4.09 -12.44 -15.57
CA TRP A 289 3.14 -13.15 -14.71
C TRP A 289 2.03 -13.84 -15.51
N ALA A 290 2.01 -13.73 -16.85
CA ALA A 290 1.00 -14.37 -17.68
C ALA A 290 0.86 -15.88 -17.38
N GLY A 291 -0.36 -16.32 -17.13
CA GLY A 291 -0.68 -17.71 -16.76
C GLY A 291 -0.26 -18.14 -15.34
N PHE A 292 0.36 -17.26 -14.54
CA PHE A 292 0.63 -17.53 -13.13
C PHE A 292 -0.67 -17.88 -12.41
N LEU A 293 -0.67 -18.98 -11.66
CA LEU A 293 -1.83 -19.46 -10.91
C LEU A 293 -3.13 -19.64 -11.72
N THR A 294 -3.03 -20.04 -12.99
CA THR A 294 -4.22 -20.38 -13.81
C THR A 294 -5.15 -21.35 -13.07
N GLY A 295 -6.42 -20.98 -12.91
CA GLY A 295 -7.44 -21.74 -12.19
C GLY A 295 -7.60 -21.38 -10.70
N ALA A 296 -6.71 -20.56 -10.15
CA ALA A 296 -6.82 -20.06 -8.78
C ALA A 296 -7.96 -19.04 -8.64
N ASP A 297 -8.79 -19.20 -7.63
CA ASP A 297 -9.92 -18.32 -7.35
C ASP A 297 -9.50 -16.86 -7.11
N ARG A 298 -10.04 -15.94 -7.92
CA ARG A 298 -10.00 -14.47 -7.73
C ARG A 298 -8.62 -13.93 -7.36
N ILE A 299 -7.70 -14.02 -8.33
CA ILE A 299 -6.39 -13.37 -8.28
C ILE A 299 -6.39 -12.11 -9.15
N ALA A 300 -5.54 -11.15 -8.79
CA ALA A 300 -5.30 -9.93 -9.54
C ALA A 300 -3.80 -9.59 -9.55
N ILE A 301 -3.35 -8.86 -10.57
CA ILE A 301 -1.98 -8.34 -10.67
C ILE A 301 -2.02 -6.80 -10.73
N ASP A 302 -1.04 -6.17 -10.08
CA ASP A 302 -0.91 -4.73 -9.92
C ASP A 302 0.37 -4.24 -10.58
N ASP A 303 0.26 -3.17 -11.38
CA ASP A 303 1.38 -2.44 -11.96
C ASP A 303 1.33 -0.97 -11.53
N HIS A 304 2.49 -0.37 -11.35
CA HIS A 304 2.64 1.02 -10.90
C HIS A 304 3.32 1.87 -12.00
N PRO A 305 2.58 2.25 -13.05
CA PRO A 305 3.15 2.93 -14.19
C PRO A 305 3.39 4.42 -13.93
N TYR A 306 4.66 4.81 -13.95
CA TYR A 306 5.08 6.22 -13.86
C TYR A 306 6.13 6.56 -14.91
N VAL A 307 5.99 7.73 -15.53
CA VAL A 307 6.94 8.23 -16.56
C VAL A 307 7.93 9.26 -16.01
N CYS A 308 7.81 9.65 -14.74
CA CYS A 308 8.54 10.77 -14.14
C CYS A 308 9.87 10.39 -13.50
N PHE A 309 10.11 9.11 -13.19
CA PHE A 309 11.28 8.69 -12.41
C PHE A 309 12.42 8.07 -13.22
N GLU A 310 12.23 7.90 -14.53
CA GLU A 310 13.30 7.51 -15.45
C GLU A 310 13.94 8.76 -16.08
N GLY A 311 14.02 8.79 -17.41
CA GLY A 311 14.49 9.95 -18.16
C GLY A 311 13.60 11.17 -17.93
N GLN A 312 14.26 12.32 -17.78
CA GLN A 312 13.58 13.61 -17.64
C GLN A 312 13.32 14.22 -19.02
N SER A 313 12.18 14.90 -19.15
CA SER A 313 11.81 15.57 -20.40
C SER A 313 11.12 16.90 -20.11
N ALA A 314 11.64 17.97 -20.72
CA ALA A 314 11.03 19.29 -20.70
C ALA A 314 9.88 19.44 -21.72
N THR A 315 9.55 18.38 -22.48
CA THR A 315 8.44 18.40 -23.42
C THR A 315 7.11 18.58 -22.67
N PRO A 316 6.30 19.60 -23.00
CA PRO A 316 5.07 19.90 -22.29
C PRO A 316 4.00 18.82 -22.49
N TYR A 317 3.01 18.77 -21.58
CA TYR A 317 1.87 17.85 -21.65
C TYR A 317 1.20 17.81 -23.03
N SER A 318 0.97 18.98 -23.64
CA SER A 318 0.30 19.12 -24.94
C SER A 318 0.99 18.38 -26.10
N GLN A 319 2.27 18.02 -25.95
CA GLN A 319 3.03 17.24 -26.93
C GLN A 319 3.24 15.77 -26.52
N ARG A 320 2.79 15.37 -25.34
CA ARG A 320 2.95 14.01 -24.78
C ARG A 320 1.61 13.29 -24.56
N LEU A 321 0.48 13.85 -24.97
CA LEU A 321 -0.86 13.31 -24.70
C LEU A 321 -1.08 11.87 -25.22
N THR A 322 -0.29 11.42 -26.20
CA THR A 322 -0.36 10.04 -26.72
C THR A 322 0.45 9.04 -25.91
N VAL A 323 1.36 9.50 -25.05
CA VAL A 323 2.27 8.63 -24.28
C VAL A 323 1.50 7.62 -23.45
N PRO A 324 0.51 7.99 -22.61
CA PRO A 324 -0.22 7.01 -21.80
C PRO A 324 -0.84 5.89 -22.63
N CYS A 325 -1.55 6.24 -23.70
CA CYS A 325 -2.18 5.26 -24.59
C CYS A 325 -1.15 4.33 -25.24
N SER A 326 -0.03 4.86 -25.73
CA SER A 326 1.00 4.09 -26.43
C SER A 326 1.89 3.26 -25.50
N SER A 327 2.05 3.68 -24.25
CA SER A 327 2.92 3.02 -23.27
C SER A 327 2.18 1.96 -22.46
N TRP A 328 0.91 2.18 -22.13
CA TRP A 328 0.20 1.34 -21.17
C TRP A 328 -1.00 0.59 -21.76
N GLY A 329 -1.71 1.16 -22.74
CA GLY A 329 -3.00 0.61 -23.20
C GLY A 329 -2.91 -0.84 -23.67
N ALA A 330 -1.95 -1.16 -24.55
CA ALA A 330 -1.76 -2.53 -25.03
C ALA A 330 -1.29 -3.48 -23.91
N MET A 331 -0.36 -3.02 -23.05
CA MET A 331 0.18 -3.81 -21.95
C MET A 331 -0.92 -4.26 -20.97
N PHE A 332 -1.81 -3.35 -20.58
CA PHE A 332 -2.91 -3.65 -19.67
C PHE A 332 -3.95 -4.56 -20.32
N ASN A 333 -4.28 -4.38 -21.61
CA ASN A 333 -5.20 -5.27 -22.32
C ASN A 333 -4.65 -6.69 -22.50
N ASP A 334 -3.37 -6.81 -22.84
CA ASP A 334 -2.69 -8.10 -22.96
C ASP A 334 -2.65 -8.81 -21.60
N SER A 335 -2.40 -8.07 -20.52
CA SER A 335 -2.41 -8.60 -19.15
C SER A 335 -3.82 -9.02 -18.70
N MET A 336 -4.85 -8.22 -18.99
CA MET A 336 -6.25 -8.58 -18.70
C MET A 336 -6.64 -9.91 -19.35
N THR A 337 -6.13 -10.15 -20.56
CA THR A 337 -6.36 -11.39 -21.32
C THR A 337 -5.53 -12.57 -20.81
N ALA A 338 -4.24 -12.35 -20.51
CA ALA A 338 -3.29 -13.42 -20.24
C ALA A 338 -3.15 -13.78 -18.74
N PHE A 339 -3.47 -12.85 -17.84
CA PHE A 339 -3.44 -13.03 -16.39
C PHE A 339 -4.84 -13.09 -15.81
N GLY A 340 -5.65 -12.05 -16.05
CA GLY A 340 -6.94 -11.86 -15.39
C GLY A 340 -7.11 -10.41 -14.94
N LEU A 341 -7.72 -10.17 -13.78
CA LEU A 341 -7.87 -8.80 -13.30
C LEU A 341 -6.49 -8.12 -13.15
N THR A 342 -6.27 -7.05 -13.90
CA THR A 342 -5.05 -6.24 -13.86
C THR A 342 -5.42 -4.83 -13.45
N THR A 343 -4.74 -4.29 -12.44
CA THR A 343 -4.96 -2.94 -11.93
C THR A 343 -3.72 -2.08 -12.07
N ALA A 344 -3.93 -0.79 -12.32
CA ALA A 344 -2.92 0.23 -12.15
C ALA A 344 -3.07 0.78 -10.72
N GLY A 345 -2.46 0.10 -9.76
CA GLY A 345 -2.56 0.40 -8.33
C GLY A 345 -2.03 1.78 -7.99
N GLU A 346 -1.15 2.32 -8.84
CA GLU A 346 -0.62 3.65 -8.71
C GLU A 346 -0.27 4.29 -10.06
N PHE A 347 -0.72 5.53 -10.26
CA PHE A 347 -0.26 6.42 -11.33
C PHE A 347 -0.54 7.87 -10.93
N SER A 348 0.09 8.85 -11.58
CA SER A 348 -0.19 10.27 -11.33
C SER A 348 -0.10 11.12 -12.60
N ASN A 349 -0.34 12.42 -12.46
CA ASN A 349 -0.15 13.37 -13.56
C ASN A 349 1.31 13.82 -13.72
N ALA A 350 2.25 13.31 -12.93
CA ALA A 350 3.63 13.76 -12.98
C ALA A 350 4.34 13.22 -14.24
N ILE A 351 4.85 14.13 -15.09
CA ILE A 351 5.63 13.78 -16.29
C ILE A 351 7.14 14.03 -16.15
N ASN A 352 7.54 14.56 -14.99
CA ASN A 352 8.88 14.77 -14.48
C ASN A 352 8.83 14.65 -12.95
N ASP A 353 9.98 14.68 -12.29
CA ASP A 353 10.07 14.52 -10.84
C ASP A 353 10.08 15.85 -10.06
N CYS A 354 9.44 16.89 -10.61
CA CYS A 354 9.27 18.15 -9.90
C CYS A 354 8.25 18.03 -8.78
N GLY A 355 8.64 18.51 -7.61
CA GLY A 355 7.78 18.61 -6.43
C GLY A 355 8.61 18.44 -5.16
N LEU A 356 8.16 19.04 -4.05
CA LEU A 356 8.87 18.93 -2.79
C LEU A 356 9.05 17.46 -2.42
N TRP A 357 10.32 17.11 -2.28
CA TRP A 357 10.80 15.79 -1.91
C TRP A 357 10.34 14.67 -2.81
N VAL A 358 9.78 14.83 -4.01
CA VAL A 358 9.32 13.70 -4.88
C VAL A 358 10.31 12.52 -5.01
N ASN A 359 11.62 12.78 -4.89
CA ASN A 359 12.66 11.75 -4.80
C ASN A 359 13.17 11.46 -3.39
N GLY A 360 13.07 12.44 -2.50
CA GLY A 360 13.57 12.32 -1.15
C GLY A 360 13.81 13.58 -0.37
N VAL A 361 13.80 13.43 0.95
CA VAL A 361 14.30 14.47 1.87
C VAL A 361 15.79 14.65 1.64
N GLY A 362 16.14 15.79 1.04
CA GLY A 362 17.53 16.16 0.74
C GLY A 362 18.05 15.71 -0.61
N ASP A 363 17.26 14.96 -1.39
CA ASP A 363 17.70 14.32 -2.63
C ASP A 363 17.59 15.21 -3.89
N GLY A 364 16.85 16.31 -3.83
CA GLY A 364 16.64 17.18 -4.99
C GLY A 364 15.81 16.53 -6.11
N THR A 365 15.91 17.08 -7.32
CA THR A 365 15.17 16.65 -8.52
C THR A 365 16.11 16.25 -9.64
N ARG A 366 15.77 15.18 -10.39
CA ARG A 366 16.49 14.84 -11.62
C ARG A 366 16.26 15.91 -12.67
N PHE A 367 15.07 16.51 -12.72
CA PHE A 367 14.70 17.53 -13.69
C PHE A 367 15.61 18.77 -13.62
N GLU A 368 15.93 19.25 -12.42
CA GLU A 368 16.84 20.39 -12.21
C GLU A 368 18.32 19.96 -12.11
N GLY A 369 18.63 18.67 -12.21
CA GLY A 369 19.98 18.14 -12.05
C GLY A 369 20.55 18.32 -10.64
N THR A 370 19.68 18.44 -9.62
CA THR A 370 20.07 18.51 -8.21
C THR A 370 20.07 17.13 -7.53
N TYR A 371 19.46 16.13 -8.17
CA TYR A 371 19.58 14.72 -7.80
C TYR A 371 20.87 14.10 -8.36
N ASP A 372 21.61 13.41 -7.50
CA ASP A 372 22.92 12.84 -7.82
C ASP A 372 22.91 11.96 -9.07
N GLY A 373 23.76 12.31 -10.03
CA GLY A 373 23.96 11.54 -11.27
C GLY A 373 23.08 11.95 -12.45
N TYR A 374 22.31 13.04 -12.35
CA TYR A 374 21.46 13.55 -13.43
C TYR A 374 21.90 14.93 -13.91
N ALA A 375 21.77 15.17 -15.21
CA ALA A 375 22.04 16.48 -15.81
C ALA A 375 20.79 17.35 -15.79
N TYR A 376 20.98 18.67 -15.70
CA TYR A 376 19.91 19.65 -15.79
C TYR A 376 19.08 19.46 -17.08
N THR A 377 17.76 19.36 -16.92
CA THR A 377 16.78 19.25 -18.02
C THR A 377 15.92 20.50 -18.12
N GLY A 378 15.55 21.12 -17.00
CA GLY A 378 14.76 22.36 -16.94
C GLY A 378 14.51 22.82 -15.50
N ASP A 379 13.75 23.90 -15.34
CA ASP A 379 13.39 24.46 -14.03
C ASP A 379 12.09 23.87 -13.51
N CYS A 380 12.01 23.51 -12.21
CA CYS A 380 10.77 22.97 -11.64
C CYS A 380 9.69 24.02 -11.37
N THR A 381 10.04 25.30 -11.28
CA THR A 381 9.10 26.38 -10.93
C THR A 381 7.79 26.34 -11.74
N PRO A 382 7.80 26.26 -13.09
CA PRO A 382 6.56 26.23 -13.86
C PRO A 382 5.69 25.00 -13.56
N TRP A 383 6.30 23.89 -13.14
CA TRP A 383 5.62 22.64 -12.85
C TRP A 383 5.05 22.57 -11.43
N ILE A 384 5.39 23.48 -10.52
CA ILE A 384 4.83 23.48 -9.15
C ILE A 384 4.00 24.74 -8.85
N ASP A 385 3.93 25.67 -9.80
CA ASP A 385 3.24 26.95 -9.67
C ASP A 385 1.74 26.87 -10.01
N TYR A 386 1.04 25.89 -9.42
CA TYR A 386 -0.36 25.58 -9.77
C TYR A 386 -1.34 26.74 -9.54
N GLN A 387 -0.98 27.70 -8.70
CA GLN A 387 -1.77 28.91 -8.44
C GLN A 387 -1.76 29.89 -9.62
N ASN A 388 -0.78 29.79 -10.52
CA ASN A 388 -0.60 30.65 -11.69
C ASN A 388 -0.68 29.91 -13.02
N TRP A 389 -1.00 28.61 -13.04
CA TRP A 389 -1.24 27.88 -14.29
C TRP A 389 -2.41 28.48 -15.05
N ASP A 390 -2.20 28.73 -16.34
CA ASP A 390 -3.26 29.13 -17.25
C ASP A 390 -4.18 27.96 -17.62
N ASP A 391 -5.32 28.28 -18.24
CA ASP A 391 -6.33 27.29 -18.61
C ASP A 391 -5.79 26.26 -19.63
N ALA A 392 -4.84 26.66 -20.48
CA ALA A 392 -4.26 25.76 -21.49
C ALA A 392 -3.35 24.70 -20.85
N PHE A 393 -2.56 25.08 -19.85
CA PHE A 393 -1.74 24.16 -19.08
C PHE A 393 -2.60 23.19 -18.28
N LYS A 394 -3.64 23.70 -17.58
CA LYS A 394 -4.61 22.88 -16.85
C LYS A 394 -5.34 21.90 -17.75
N GLN A 395 -5.82 22.35 -18.92
CA GLN A 395 -6.46 21.49 -19.91
C GLN A 395 -5.50 20.40 -20.42
N SER A 396 -4.22 20.71 -20.60
CA SER A 396 -3.24 19.70 -21.04
C SER A 396 -2.99 18.63 -19.96
N ILE A 397 -3.02 18.99 -18.68
CA ILE A 397 -2.95 18.02 -17.57
C ILE A 397 -4.24 17.18 -17.53
N GLU A 398 -5.42 17.79 -17.69
CA GLU A 398 -6.68 17.06 -17.71
C GLU A 398 -6.71 16.04 -18.87
N GLN A 399 -6.26 16.44 -20.06
CA GLN A 399 -6.13 15.53 -21.22
C GLN A 399 -5.14 14.39 -20.96
N TRP A 400 -4.03 14.66 -20.26
CA TRP A 400 -3.09 13.63 -19.82
C TRP A 400 -3.76 12.66 -18.83
N ALA A 401 -4.51 13.17 -17.86
CA ALA A 401 -5.23 12.36 -16.87
C ALA A 401 -6.24 11.44 -17.55
N LEU A 402 -7.03 11.98 -18.49
CA LEU A 402 -8.01 11.23 -19.29
C LEU A 402 -7.36 10.12 -20.12
N ALA A 403 -6.25 10.42 -20.81
CA ALA A 403 -5.50 9.42 -21.56
C ALA A 403 -4.91 8.32 -20.65
N SER A 404 -4.42 8.70 -19.47
CA SER A 404 -3.91 7.75 -18.46
C SER A 404 -5.01 6.83 -17.95
N MET A 405 -6.13 7.40 -17.47
CA MET A 405 -7.28 6.63 -16.99
C MET A 405 -7.84 5.69 -18.07
N SER A 406 -7.89 6.15 -19.32
CA SER A 406 -8.35 5.33 -20.45
C SER A 406 -7.40 4.19 -20.77
N ALA A 407 -6.09 4.40 -20.72
CA ALA A 407 -5.11 3.37 -21.01
C ALA A 407 -5.11 2.27 -19.93
N LEU A 408 -5.26 2.68 -18.68
CA LEU A 408 -5.14 1.81 -17.50
C LEU A 408 -6.44 1.05 -17.17
N GLN A 409 -7.60 1.63 -17.50
CA GLN A 409 -8.96 1.08 -17.34
C GLN A 409 -9.39 0.85 -15.89
N ASN A 410 -8.66 0.01 -15.15
CA ASN A 410 -8.80 -0.24 -13.71
C ASN A 410 -7.67 0.45 -12.98
N TRP A 411 -7.93 1.54 -12.28
CA TRP A 411 -6.87 2.41 -11.78
C TRP A 411 -7.14 2.99 -10.41
N PHE A 412 -6.04 3.28 -9.71
CA PHE A 412 -6.00 4.01 -8.46
C PHE A 412 -5.00 5.16 -8.59
N PHE A 413 -5.48 6.40 -8.64
CA PHE A 413 -4.61 7.57 -8.74
C PHE A 413 -3.82 7.74 -7.42
N TRP A 414 -2.50 7.88 -7.51
CA TRP A 414 -1.63 8.23 -6.38
C TRP A 414 -1.45 9.75 -6.35
N THR A 415 -2.11 10.46 -5.43
CA THR A 415 -3.00 10.02 -4.33
C THR A 415 -4.22 10.95 -4.23
N TRP A 416 -5.18 10.66 -3.34
CA TRP A 416 -6.35 11.51 -3.11
C TRP A 416 -5.94 12.95 -2.80
N LYS A 417 -5.02 13.16 -1.85
CA LYS A 417 -4.54 14.50 -1.51
C LYS A 417 -3.13 14.51 -0.93
N ILE A 418 -2.52 15.69 -1.04
CA ILE A 418 -1.21 16.03 -0.49
C ILE A 418 -1.42 17.09 0.60
N GLY A 419 -0.76 16.92 1.74
CA GLY A 419 -0.73 17.93 2.80
C GLY A 419 0.02 19.19 2.38
N ASN A 420 -0.34 20.32 2.97
CA ASN A 420 0.42 21.55 2.79
C ASN A 420 1.79 21.43 3.48
N SER A 421 2.83 21.99 2.84
CA SER A 421 4.09 22.28 3.52
C SER A 421 3.86 23.29 4.64
N THR A 422 4.44 23.04 5.81
CA THR A 422 4.49 24.01 6.92
C THR A 422 5.40 25.19 6.62
N VAL A 423 6.31 25.06 5.65
CA VAL A 423 7.22 26.11 5.20
C VAL A 423 6.53 27.07 4.23
N THR A 424 5.82 26.55 3.23
CA THR A 424 5.22 27.39 2.16
C THR A 424 3.72 27.59 2.31
N GLY A 425 3.05 26.81 3.15
CA GLY A 425 1.60 26.88 3.39
C GLY A 425 0.75 26.33 2.24
N LYS A 426 1.36 25.66 1.26
CA LYS A 426 0.70 25.10 0.07
C LYS A 426 1.16 23.68 -0.24
N VAL A 427 0.42 23.00 -1.11
CA VAL A 427 0.84 21.74 -1.73
C VAL A 427 2.00 22.00 -2.68
N GLU A 428 3.11 21.26 -2.51
CA GLU A 428 4.33 21.45 -3.30
C GLU A 428 4.56 20.33 -4.34
N ALA A 429 3.59 19.44 -4.51
CA ALA A 429 3.59 18.35 -5.49
C ALA A 429 2.21 18.23 -6.17
N PRO A 430 1.75 19.26 -6.90
CA PRO A 430 0.35 19.37 -7.33
C PRO A 430 -0.12 18.28 -8.31
N GLN A 431 0.79 17.68 -9.09
CA GLN A 431 0.47 16.57 -10.01
C GLN A 431 0.07 15.27 -9.30
N TRP A 432 0.32 15.18 -7.99
CA TRP A 432 0.10 14.00 -7.17
C TRP A 432 -1.17 14.11 -6.32
N SER A 433 -1.93 15.21 -6.45
CA SER A 433 -3.14 15.48 -5.66
C SER A 433 -4.39 15.44 -6.53
N TYR A 434 -5.19 14.37 -6.42
CA TYR A 434 -6.47 14.26 -7.13
C TYR A 434 -7.44 15.37 -6.70
N GLN A 435 -7.57 15.57 -5.38
CA GLN A 435 -8.47 16.55 -4.77
C GLN A 435 -8.11 17.99 -5.20
N LEU A 436 -6.82 18.35 -5.14
CA LEU A 436 -6.39 19.67 -5.60
C LEU A 436 -6.62 19.83 -7.10
N GLY A 437 -6.47 18.76 -7.89
CA GLY A 437 -6.76 18.80 -9.31
C GLY A 437 -8.21 19.05 -9.66
N LEU A 438 -9.15 18.47 -8.91
CA LEU A 438 -10.57 18.79 -9.02
C LEU A 438 -10.83 20.26 -8.65
N GLN A 439 -10.29 20.72 -7.51
CA GLN A 439 -10.49 22.09 -7.02
C GLN A 439 -9.89 23.15 -7.96
N GLY A 440 -8.75 22.83 -8.57
CA GLY A 440 -7.98 23.74 -9.41
C GLY A 440 -8.32 23.67 -10.90
N GLY A 441 -9.13 22.68 -11.32
CA GLY A 441 -9.66 22.54 -12.67
C GLY A 441 -8.72 21.89 -13.68
N TRP A 442 -7.91 20.91 -13.26
CA TRP A 442 -7.04 20.11 -14.14
C TRP A 442 -7.26 18.60 -14.01
N MET A 443 -8.37 18.20 -13.38
CA MET A 443 -8.86 16.83 -13.34
C MET A 443 -10.28 16.78 -13.88
N PRO A 444 -10.68 15.71 -14.58
CA PRO A 444 -12.03 15.59 -15.10
C PRO A 444 -13.02 15.49 -13.94
N THR A 445 -14.09 16.31 -14.00
CA THR A 445 -15.15 16.27 -12.98
C THR A 445 -16.04 15.04 -13.09
N ASP A 446 -16.06 14.36 -14.24
CA ASP A 446 -16.66 13.05 -14.46
C ASP A 446 -15.58 12.10 -15.03
N PRO A 447 -15.12 11.08 -14.26
CA PRO A 447 -14.05 10.21 -14.70
C PRO A 447 -14.43 9.31 -15.89
N ARG A 448 -15.72 9.19 -16.25
CA ARG A 448 -16.17 8.49 -17.47
C ARG A 448 -15.76 9.21 -18.75
N GLN A 449 -15.37 10.48 -18.67
CA GLN A 449 -14.83 11.19 -19.84
C GLN A 449 -13.56 10.53 -20.37
N ALA A 450 -12.88 9.70 -19.58
CA ALA A 450 -11.74 8.91 -20.02
C ALA A 450 -12.15 7.75 -20.93
N ASP A 451 -13.40 7.27 -20.85
CA ASP A 451 -13.83 6.08 -21.58
C ASP A 451 -13.70 6.31 -23.10
N GLY A 452 -12.84 5.52 -23.75
CA GLY A 452 -12.58 5.60 -25.19
C GLY A 452 -11.62 6.69 -25.64
N VAL A 453 -10.93 7.40 -24.73
CA VAL A 453 -9.91 8.40 -25.09
C VAL A 453 -8.70 7.75 -25.77
N CYS A 454 -8.24 6.62 -25.25
CA CYS A 454 -7.32 5.75 -25.94
C CYS A 454 -8.11 4.79 -26.84
N THR A 455 -7.73 4.69 -28.11
CA THR A 455 -8.21 3.64 -29.02
C THR A 455 -7.13 2.56 -29.09
N PRO A 456 -7.18 1.50 -28.27
CA PRO A 456 -6.09 0.55 -28.21
C PRO A 456 -6.02 -0.30 -29.49
N THR A 457 -4.83 -0.80 -29.81
CA THR A 457 -4.60 -1.70 -30.95
C THR A 457 -5.15 -3.12 -30.73
N ALA A 458 -5.45 -3.47 -29.47
CA ALA A 458 -6.13 -4.69 -29.04
C ALA A 458 -6.98 -4.35 -27.81
N GLU A 459 -8.22 -4.83 -27.72
CA GLU A 459 -9.12 -4.63 -26.58
C GLU A 459 -9.27 -5.94 -25.80
N PHE A 460 -9.35 -5.87 -24.47
CA PHE A 460 -9.75 -7.01 -23.66
C PHE A 460 -11.24 -7.32 -23.93
N ASP A 461 -11.54 -8.54 -24.38
CA ASP A 461 -12.90 -9.02 -24.55
C ASP A 461 -13.47 -9.48 -23.18
N ALA A 462 -14.12 -8.55 -22.49
CA ALA A 462 -14.87 -8.85 -21.26
C ALA A 462 -15.96 -9.92 -21.50
N PRO A 463 -16.32 -10.72 -20.48
CA PRO A 463 -15.87 -10.67 -19.09
C PRO A 463 -14.64 -11.57 -18.81
N LEU A 464 -14.10 -11.47 -17.59
CA LEU A 464 -13.15 -12.45 -17.07
C LEU A 464 -13.74 -13.88 -17.09
N SER A 465 -12.86 -14.88 -17.12
CA SER A 465 -13.27 -16.29 -17.04
C SER A 465 -13.95 -16.59 -15.70
N ALA A 466 -14.90 -17.54 -15.70
CA ALA A 466 -15.69 -17.86 -14.51
C ALA A 466 -14.84 -18.18 -13.26
N TRP A 467 -13.71 -18.88 -13.41
CA TRP A 467 -12.83 -19.19 -12.27
C TRP A 467 -12.13 -17.95 -11.69
N GLN A 468 -11.90 -16.91 -12.50
CA GLN A 468 -11.26 -15.66 -12.08
C GLN A 468 -12.20 -14.80 -11.23
N THR A 469 -13.51 -15.05 -11.27
CA THR A 469 -14.53 -14.34 -10.49
C THR A 469 -15.15 -15.20 -9.39
N GLY A 470 -14.62 -16.40 -9.13
CA GLY A 470 -15.12 -17.31 -8.09
C GLY A 470 -16.29 -18.19 -8.54
N GLY A 471 -16.57 -18.25 -9.83
CA GLY A 471 -17.52 -19.15 -10.46
C GLY A 471 -16.94 -20.54 -10.77
N GLN A 472 -17.51 -21.18 -11.79
CA GLN A 472 -17.14 -22.55 -12.15
C GLN A 472 -15.65 -22.69 -12.49
N GLY A 473 -14.98 -23.65 -11.84
CA GLY A 473 -13.56 -23.92 -12.05
C GLY A 473 -12.62 -23.17 -11.12
N ALA A 474 -13.14 -22.26 -10.28
CA ALA A 474 -12.38 -21.62 -9.22
C ALA A 474 -11.91 -22.68 -8.21
N GLY A 475 -10.61 -22.73 -7.94
CA GLY A 475 -10.01 -23.71 -7.05
C GLY A 475 -8.84 -23.14 -6.27
N ASN A 476 -8.19 -24.01 -5.48
CA ASN A 476 -6.91 -23.67 -4.87
C ASN A 476 -5.84 -23.62 -5.96
N THR A 477 -4.61 -23.21 -5.60
CA THR A 477 -3.46 -23.36 -6.49
C THR A 477 -3.52 -24.76 -7.13
N ALA A 478 -3.64 -24.82 -8.45
CA ALA A 478 -3.59 -26.11 -9.14
C ALA A 478 -2.30 -26.78 -8.63
N GLY A 479 -2.35 -28.04 -8.16
CA GLY A 479 -1.22 -28.63 -7.42
C GLY A 479 0.15 -28.57 -8.13
N SER A 480 0.17 -28.22 -9.42
CA SER A 480 1.36 -27.83 -10.19
C SER A 480 2.06 -26.56 -9.69
N ALA A 481 1.36 -25.52 -9.23
CA ALA A 481 1.97 -24.26 -8.82
C ALA A 481 2.71 -24.37 -7.48
N ALA A 482 2.12 -25.01 -6.47
CA ALA A 482 2.78 -25.31 -5.20
C ALA A 482 3.99 -26.27 -5.38
N ALA A 483 3.95 -27.15 -6.39
CA ALA A 483 5.09 -27.99 -6.74
C ALA A 483 6.21 -27.21 -7.47
N GLN A 484 5.85 -26.23 -8.30
CA GLN A 484 6.79 -25.39 -9.03
C GLN A 484 7.44 -24.33 -8.13
N TYR A 485 6.65 -23.76 -7.22
CA TYR A 485 7.05 -22.68 -6.30
C TYR A 485 6.79 -23.11 -4.85
N PRO A 486 7.60 -24.04 -4.31
CA PRO A 486 7.40 -24.54 -2.96
C PRO A 486 7.68 -23.45 -1.92
N TRP A 487 7.04 -23.58 -0.76
CA TRP A 487 7.35 -22.79 0.43
C TRP A 487 7.99 -23.68 1.52
N PRO A 488 9.10 -23.24 2.15
CA PRO A 488 9.93 -22.09 1.77
C PRO A 488 10.61 -22.30 0.40
N PRO A 489 11.01 -21.23 -0.30
CA PRO A 489 11.76 -21.36 -1.56
C PRO A 489 13.08 -22.09 -1.31
N ALA A 490 13.57 -22.86 -2.29
CA ALA A 490 14.79 -23.66 -2.12
C ALA A 490 16.05 -22.82 -1.82
N THR A 491 16.08 -21.60 -2.35
CA THR A 491 17.19 -20.65 -2.16
C THR A 491 16.65 -19.25 -1.88
N ILE A 492 17.41 -18.45 -1.14
CA ILE A 492 17.17 -17.03 -0.90
C ILE A 492 18.28 -16.23 -1.58
N SER A 493 17.95 -15.04 -2.09
CA SER A 493 18.92 -14.18 -2.76
C SER A 493 19.89 -13.52 -1.77
N ASN A 494 21.18 -13.51 -2.13
CA ASN A 494 22.30 -12.99 -1.34
C ASN A 494 22.21 -13.25 0.18
N PRO A 495 22.13 -14.51 0.63
CA PRO A 495 22.02 -14.86 2.04
C PRO A 495 23.34 -14.69 2.82
N GLY A 496 24.34 -14.05 2.21
CA GLY A 496 25.71 -13.94 2.70
C GLY A 496 26.48 -15.27 2.55
N PHE A 497 26.19 -16.25 3.41
CA PHE A 497 27.10 -17.36 3.70
C PHE A 497 26.58 -18.77 3.33
N VAL A 498 25.26 -18.94 3.15
CA VAL A 498 24.62 -20.22 2.81
C VAL A 498 23.51 -20.00 1.80
N SER A 499 23.54 -20.65 0.64
CA SER A 499 22.51 -20.42 -0.40
C SER A 499 21.18 -21.13 -0.13
N ALA A 500 21.18 -22.18 0.69
CA ALA A 500 20.00 -22.97 1.00
C ALA A 500 19.13 -22.27 2.03
N ALA A 501 17.83 -22.10 1.73
CA ALA A 501 16.90 -21.46 2.66
C ALA A 501 16.72 -22.24 3.96
N ALA A 502 16.92 -23.56 3.93
CA ALA A 502 16.88 -24.43 5.10
C ALA A 502 17.97 -24.10 6.14
N ASP A 503 19.03 -23.41 5.74
CA ASP A 503 20.14 -23.03 6.61
C ASP A 503 19.99 -21.61 7.19
N LEU A 504 18.88 -20.92 6.89
CA LEU A 504 18.60 -19.58 7.38
C LEU A 504 17.76 -19.58 8.66
N PRO A 505 17.89 -18.53 9.50
CA PRO A 505 16.95 -18.28 10.60
C PRO A 505 15.49 -18.36 10.14
N THR A 506 14.70 -19.08 10.92
CA THR A 506 13.24 -19.20 10.76
C THR A 506 12.56 -18.89 12.08
N TYR A 507 11.30 -18.46 12.02
CA TYR A 507 10.43 -18.40 13.19
C TYR A 507 9.66 -19.71 13.33
N THR A 508 9.12 -19.95 14.53
CA THR A 508 8.30 -21.13 14.82
C THR A 508 6.86 -20.71 15.11
N PRO A 509 5.83 -21.43 14.61
CA PRO A 509 4.44 -21.12 14.88
C PRO A 509 4.06 -21.64 16.27
N THR A 510 4.52 -20.98 17.33
CA THR A 510 4.21 -21.35 18.73
C THR A 510 3.49 -20.24 19.50
N GLY A 511 3.33 -19.06 18.90
CA GLY A 511 2.62 -17.95 19.49
C GLY A 511 1.12 -18.23 19.64
N GLY A 512 0.47 -17.54 20.57
CA GLY A 512 -1.00 -17.52 20.63
C GLY A 512 -1.60 -17.02 19.31
N GLN A 513 -2.82 -17.47 19.00
CA GLN A 513 -3.60 -16.87 17.92
C GLN A 513 -3.83 -15.39 18.24
N VAL A 514 -3.56 -14.52 17.27
CA VAL A 514 -3.74 -13.08 17.41
C VAL A 514 -4.89 -12.67 16.51
N THR A 515 -5.87 -11.96 17.08
CA THR A 515 -6.96 -11.34 16.34
C THR A 515 -6.84 -9.83 16.43
N LEU A 516 -7.34 -9.15 15.41
CA LEU A 516 -7.42 -7.69 15.42
C LEU A 516 -8.70 -7.23 16.10
N ALA A 517 -8.63 -6.06 16.75
CA ALA A 517 -9.78 -5.47 17.43
C ALA A 517 -10.90 -5.16 16.42
N ALA A 518 -12.13 -5.49 16.78
CA ALA A 518 -13.33 -5.12 16.01
C ALA A 518 -13.72 -3.65 16.29
N PRO A 519 -14.49 -2.99 15.40
CA PRO A 519 -14.94 -1.62 15.61
C PRO A 519 -15.89 -1.52 16.81
N THR A 520 -15.85 -0.37 17.48
CA THR A 520 -16.75 -0.05 18.60
C THR A 520 -17.76 0.99 18.16
N PHE A 521 -19.05 0.64 18.23
CA PHE A 521 -20.15 1.56 17.92
C PHE A 521 -20.81 2.02 19.20
N THR A 522 -20.90 3.35 19.40
CA THR A 522 -21.57 3.94 20.58
C THR A 522 -22.91 4.50 20.14
N ALA A 523 -24.01 3.76 20.33
CA ALA A 523 -25.35 4.27 20.10
C ALA A 523 -25.90 4.92 21.39
N ALA A 524 -26.38 6.16 21.28
CA ALA A 524 -27.08 6.82 22.37
C ALA A 524 -28.43 6.12 22.61
N SER A 525 -28.50 5.27 23.64
CA SER A 525 -29.70 4.70 24.28
C SER A 525 -30.32 3.39 23.77
N THR A 526 -29.76 2.71 22.76
CA THR A 526 -30.22 1.37 22.33
C THR A 526 -29.06 0.39 22.14
N THR A 527 -29.31 -0.90 22.42
CA THR A 527 -28.35 -1.99 22.24
C THR A 527 -27.98 -2.11 20.76
N VAL A 528 -26.69 -1.95 20.41
CA VAL A 528 -26.18 -2.27 19.07
C VAL A 528 -26.46 -3.76 18.80
N SER A 529 -27.30 -4.04 17.81
CA SER A 529 -27.75 -5.42 17.54
C SER A 529 -26.81 -6.19 16.61
N ALA A 530 -25.96 -5.48 15.87
CA ALA A 530 -25.06 -6.06 14.89
C ALA A 530 -23.84 -6.75 15.55
N SER A 531 -23.63 -8.03 15.25
CA SER A 531 -22.38 -8.72 15.57
C SER A 531 -21.24 -8.12 14.74
N VAL A 532 -20.25 -7.54 15.41
CA VAL A 532 -19.06 -6.95 14.78
C VAL A 532 -18.00 -7.99 14.39
N GLY A 533 -18.31 -9.28 14.48
CA GLY A 533 -17.36 -10.35 14.20
C GLY A 533 -16.40 -10.63 15.36
N SER A 534 -15.67 -11.73 15.25
CA SER A 534 -14.65 -12.19 16.20
C SER A 534 -13.23 -11.70 15.85
N GLY A 535 -13.06 -11.17 14.63
CA GLY A 535 -11.75 -10.91 14.06
C GLY A 535 -11.09 -12.17 13.46
N TRP A 536 -11.83 -13.27 13.34
CA TRP A 536 -11.34 -14.55 12.83
C TRP A 536 -12.46 -15.33 12.14
N GLU A 537 -12.40 -15.47 10.83
CA GLU A 537 -13.46 -16.04 9.99
C GLU A 537 -13.43 -17.57 10.03
N ASN A 538 -12.28 -18.19 9.76
CA ASN A 538 -12.16 -19.63 9.76
C ASN A 538 -11.80 -20.16 11.15
N ALA A 539 -12.83 -20.51 11.93
CA ALA A 539 -12.65 -21.14 13.24
C ALA A 539 -11.88 -22.48 13.22
N LYS A 540 -11.64 -23.09 12.05
CA LYS A 540 -10.80 -24.29 11.90
C LYS A 540 -9.33 -23.96 11.64
N ASP A 541 -9.00 -22.72 11.26
CA ASP A 541 -7.60 -22.29 11.23
C ASP A 541 -7.13 -22.10 12.68
N THR A 542 -6.39 -23.09 13.16
CA THR A 542 -5.76 -23.09 14.48
C THR A 542 -4.25 -22.89 14.39
N VAL A 543 -3.74 -22.44 13.24
CA VAL A 543 -2.30 -22.24 13.06
C VAL A 543 -1.83 -21.10 13.92
N GLN A 544 -0.84 -21.40 14.75
CA GLN A 544 -0.25 -20.46 15.70
C GLN A 544 0.60 -19.40 15.00
N LYS A 545 0.73 -18.25 15.66
CA LYS A 545 1.52 -17.13 15.16
C LYS A 545 3.02 -17.46 15.19
N TYR A 546 3.75 -16.98 14.19
CA TYR A 546 5.21 -17.07 14.17
C TYR A 546 5.84 -16.22 15.27
N THR A 547 6.71 -16.85 16.05
CA THR A 547 7.50 -16.21 17.12
C THR A 547 8.96 -16.61 17.01
N ALA A 548 9.84 -15.78 17.56
CA ALA A 548 11.26 -16.12 17.73
C ALA A 548 11.41 -17.43 18.54
N ILE A 549 12.31 -18.30 18.10
CA ILE A 549 12.72 -19.48 18.87
C ILE A 549 13.61 -18.97 20.01
N GLN A 550 13.21 -19.17 21.27
CA GLN A 550 13.91 -18.59 22.43
C GLN A 550 15.39 -18.97 22.53
N THR A 551 15.79 -20.14 22.05
CA THR A 551 17.18 -20.60 22.08
C THR A 551 18.04 -20.03 20.95
N CYS A 552 17.50 -19.13 20.13
CA CYS A 552 18.17 -18.59 18.95
C CYS A 552 18.54 -17.13 19.13
N GLU A 553 19.76 -16.80 18.74
CA GLU A 553 20.21 -15.42 18.56
C GLU A 553 19.82 -14.97 17.15
N TYR A 554 18.75 -14.19 17.04
CA TYR A 554 18.36 -13.59 15.77
C TYR A 554 19.16 -12.31 15.52
N LEU A 555 19.53 -12.10 14.26
CA LEU A 555 20.02 -10.80 13.82
C LEU A 555 18.87 -9.80 13.83
N PHE A 556 19.21 -8.51 13.89
CA PHE A 556 18.24 -7.45 13.72
C PHE A 556 17.52 -7.60 12.36
N PRO A 557 16.18 -7.48 12.28
CA PRO A 557 15.45 -7.76 11.04
C PRO A 557 15.85 -6.89 9.84
N TRP A 558 16.48 -5.72 10.06
CA TRP A 558 17.02 -4.83 9.01
C TRP A 558 18.55 -4.83 8.92
N VAL A 559 19.22 -5.95 9.26
CA VAL A 559 20.70 -6.04 9.30
C VAL A 559 21.38 -5.92 7.93
N GLY A 560 20.66 -6.12 6.82
CA GLY A 560 21.23 -6.15 5.47
C GLY A 560 21.95 -7.46 5.15
N PRO A 561 22.49 -7.63 3.93
CA PRO A 561 22.92 -8.94 3.42
C PRO A 561 24.28 -9.42 3.94
N THR A 562 25.07 -8.55 4.56
CA THR A 562 26.50 -8.82 4.83
C THR A 562 26.77 -9.42 6.21
N ALA A 563 25.78 -9.44 7.11
CA ALA A 563 25.97 -10.00 8.44
C ALA A 563 25.96 -11.54 8.40
N PRO A 564 26.92 -12.22 9.04
CA PRO A 564 26.90 -13.67 9.13
C PRO A 564 25.68 -14.12 9.95
N PRO A 565 24.85 -15.04 9.43
CA PRO A 565 23.77 -15.60 10.22
C PRO A 565 24.35 -16.28 11.46
N ALA A 566 23.66 -16.15 12.60
CA ALA A 566 23.96 -16.98 13.77
C ALA A 566 23.78 -18.47 13.37
N PRO A 567 24.62 -19.39 13.89
CA PRO A 567 24.52 -20.80 13.53
C PRO A 567 23.13 -21.35 13.83
N LEU A 568 22.61 -22.10 12.86
CA LEU A 568 21.30 -22.74 12.79
C LEU A 568 20.57 -23.04 14.11
N CYS A 569 19.33 -22.55 14.17
CA CYS A 569 18.25 -23.00 15.04
C CYS A 569 17.77 -24.42 14.69
N GLY A 570 18.65 -25.41 14.75
CA GLY A 570 18.25 -26.82 14.71
C GLY A 570 17.72 -27.23 16.08
N ASN A 571 16.61 -27.98 16.12
CA ASN A 571 16.03 -28.58 17.34
C ASN A 571 17.08 -29.30 18.20
N THR A 572 17.75 -28.59 19.11
CA THR A 572 18.57 -29.18 20.16
C THR A 572 18.22 -28.54 21.49
N ASN A 573 17.55 -29.33 22.32
CA ASN A 573 17.22 -29.04 23.72
C ASN A 573 18.46 -28.53 24.48
N GLY A 574 18.50 -27.23 24.75
CA GLY A 574 19.54 -26.61 25.56
C GLY A 574 18.99 -25.41 26.30
N ARG A 575 18.29 -25.65 27.42
CA ARG A 575 17.93 -24.60 28.38
C ARG A 575 19.19 -23.90 28.89
N ARG A 576 19.27 -22.57 28.76
CA ARG A 576 20.09 -21.72 29.63
C ARG A 576 19.28 -20.47 30.00
N ASP A 577 19.33 -20.18 31.30
CA ASP A 577 18.63 -19.10 31.99
C ASP A 577 18.83 -17.73 31.34
N ASP A 578 17.70 -17.05 31.18
CA ASP A 578 17.51 -15.68 30.77
C ASP A 578 17.93 -14.76 31.93
N GLY A 579 19.13 -14.20 31.84
CA GLY A 579 19.58 -13.06 32.62
C GLY A 579 19.52 -11.81 31.76
N GLU A 580 18.55 -10.94 32.07
CA GLU A 580 18.40 -9.54 31.66
C GLU A 580 18.24 -9.27 30.13
N GLU A 581 17.08 -8.72 29.77
CA GLU A 581 16.85 -7.99 28.53
C GLU A 581 17.88 -6.85 28.41
N GLU A 582 19.02 -7.11 27.77
CA GLU A 582 19.90 -6.03 27.33
C GLU A 582 19.21 -5.28 26.20
N ALA A 583 18.66 -4.12 26.55
CA ALA A 583 18.33 -3.07 25.59
C ALA A 583 19.55 -2.86 24.68
N TYR A 584 19.40 -3.18 23.39
CA TYR A 584 20.41 -2.86 22.39
C TYR A 584 20.73 -1.36 22.49
N ALA A 585 21.94 -1.05 22.92
CA ALA A 585 22.44 0.32 22.97
C ALA A 585 22.57 0.84 21.54
N PHE A 586 21.65 1.72 21.15
CA PHE A 586 21.78 2.50 19.93
C PHE A 586 23.09 3.30 19.95
N PRO A 587 23.79 3.48 18.82
CA PRO A 587 24.97 4.32 18.77
C PRO A 587 24.61 5.75 19.19
N ALA A 588 25.12 6.17 20.35
CA ALA A 588 24.98 7.53 20.84
C ALA A 588 25.73 8.51 19.92
N PRO A 589 25.25 9.76 19.76
CA PRO A 589 25.97 10.78 19.02
C PRO A 589 27.36 10.98 19.62
N THR A 590 28.40 10.97 18.77
CA THR A 590 29.76 11.27 19.20
C THR A 590 29.81 12.74 19.65
N PRO A 591 30.28 13.07 20.87
CA PRO A 591 30.41 14.46 21.29
C PRO A 591 31.35 15.22 20.34
N PRO A 592 31.07 16.50 20.04
CA PRO A 592 31.97 17.30 19.21
C PRO A 592 33.36 17.39 19.87
N PRO A 593 34.45 17.51 19.07
CA PRO A 593 35.80 17.63 19.61
C PRO A 593 35.86 18.85 20.54
N ALA A 594 36.33 18.64 21.77
CA ALA A 594 36.59 19.73 22.69
C ALA A 594 37.60 20.69 22.03
N GLY A 595 37.16 21.91 21.74
CA GLY A 595 38.02 22.96 21.20
C GLY A 595 39.16 23.23 22.18
N SER A 596 40.40 23.06 21.72
CA SER A 596 41.57 23.53 22.45
C SER A 596 41.60 25.06 22.38
N SER A 597 41.34 25.71 23.50
CA SER A 597 41.76 27.09 23.77
C SER A 597 43.27 27.23 23.80
#